data_AF-A0A6N6ZI99-F1
#
_entry.id   AF-A0A6N6ZI99-F1
#
_cell.length_a   1.000
_cell.length_b   1.000
_cell.length_c   1.000
_cell.angle_alpha   90.00
_cell.angle_beta   90.00
_cell.angle_gamma   90.00
#
_symmetry.space_group_name_H-M   'P 1'
#
loop_
_entity.id
_entity.type
_entity.pdbx_description
1 polymer ?
#
loop_
_entity_poly.entity_id
_entity_poly.type
_entity_poly.pdbx_seq_one_letter_code
_entity_poly.pdbx_strand_id
1 'polypeptide(L)'
;MLAVTAALFLSGCVQYEPARLNLQRPGETVEQQQRYAAKFLYAHRILPAIAKNEPEDLARGLRSWPEIYLRRVWIDLQDINPGFVNAQLEQITAESFEGPDGTTIYLINLPPPEFSPEAYYAAFVYPAPEGHPPYYTLEKSARIETSELQLELAAFGAWDGLTHYGLGVFDVLSGPDFVQLVSESLEEPFEAQVEDTQEVGE
;
A
#
# COMPACT_ATOMS: atom_id res chain seq x y z
N MET A 1 -0.10 21.21 -17.00
CA MET A 1 -0.05 21.73 -15.61
C MET A 1 -1.03 20.93 -14.76
N LEU A 2 -0.61 19.77 -14.25
CA LEU A 2 -1.41 18.84 -13.42
C LEU A 2 -0.52 18.33 -12.26
N ALA A 3 0.20 19.24 -11.60
CA ALA A 3 1.30 18.91 -10.68
C ALA A 3 1.21 19.60 -9.32
N VAL A 4 0.12 20.30 -9.03
CA VAL A 4 0.04 21.17 -7.84
C VAL A 4 -0.66 20.48 -6.66
N THR A 5 -1.42 19.40 -6.87
CA THR A 5 -2.27 18.82 -5.82
C THR A 5 -1.54 17.81 -4.92
N ALA A 6 -0.73 16.90 -5.48
CA ALA A 6 0.03 15.93 -4.69
C ALA A 6 0.97 16.60 -3.66
N ALA A 7 1.61 17.70 -4.06
CA ALA A 7 2.50 18.49 -3.19
C ALA A 7 1.77 19.18 -2.03
N LEU A 8 0.50 19.59 -2.21
CA LEU A 8 -0.30 20.23 -1.16
C LEU A 8 -0.80 19.22 -0.11
N PHE A 9 -1.13 17.99 -0.52
CA PHE A 9 -1.46 16.91 0.42
C PHE A 9 -0.25 16.45 1.23
N LEU A 10 0.91 16.30 0.57
CA LEU A 10 2.15 15.88 1.23
C LEU A 10 2.73 16.96 2.18
N SER A 11 2.44 18.25 1.94
CA SER A 11 2.88 19.33 2.84
C SER A 11 2.06 19.41 4.14
N GLY A 12 0.82 18.90 4.14
CA GLY A 12 -0.02 18.81 5.34
C GLY A 12 0.03 17.44 6.02
N CYS A 13 0.36 16.38 5.28
CA CYS A 13 0.48 15.02 5.77
C CYS A 13 1.96 14.63 5.90
N VAL A 14 2.45 14.71 7.14
CA VAL A 14 3.65 13.97 7.62
C VAL A 14 4.99 14.50 7.11
N GLN A 15 5.54 15.50 7.80
CA GLN A 15 6.99 15.50 7.99
C GLN A 15 7.34 14.22 8.75
N TYR A 16 8.06 13.31 8.10
CA TYR A 16 8.48 12.07 8.72
C TYR A 16 9.55 12.36 9.77
N GLU A 17 9.18 12.33 11.05
CA GLU A 17 10.15 12.19 12.13
C GLU A 17 10.53 10.70 12.24
N PRO A 18 11.76 10.30 11.86
CA PRO A 18 12.22 8.91 11.97
C PRO A 18 12.12 8.33 13.39
N ALA A 19 11.91 9.17 14.41
CA ALA A 19 11.80 8.77 15.81
C ALA A 19 10.45 8.12 16.20
N ARG A 20 9.36 8.25 15.41
CA ARG A 20 8.03 7.75 15.80
C ARG A 20 7.68 6.37 15.31
N LEU A 21 8.34 5.92 14.25
CA LEU A 21 8.32 4.54 13.81
C LEU A 21 9.54 3.90 14.46
N ASN A 22 9.33 3.15 15.55
CA ASN A 22 10.38 2.44 16.28
C ASN A 22 10.89 1.27 15.42
N LEU A 23 11.46 1.60 14.26
CA LEU A 23 11.94 0.71 13.21
C LEU A 23 13.41 0.35 13.40
N GLN A 24 14.01 0.67 14.55
CA GLN A 24 15.33 0.16 14.88
C GLN A 24 15.25 -1.34 15.13
N ARG A 25 15.24 -2.11 14.04
CA ARG A 25 15.41 -3.55 14.07
C ARG A 25 16.90 -3.83 14.28
N PRO A 26 17.27 -4.72 15.20
CA PRO A 26 18.67 -5.04 15.47
C PRO A 26 19.40 -5.49 14.19
N GLY A 27 20.51 -4.84 13.86
CA GLY A 27 21.38 -5.23 12.74
C GLY A 27 21.12 -4.56 11.40
N GLU A 28 20.13 -3.67 11.29
CA GLU A 28 19.86 -2.93 10.05
C GLU A 28 20.71 -1.66 9.91
N THR A 29 21.11 -1.37 8.66
CA THR A 29 21.74 -0.10 8.31
C THR A 29 20.71 1.02 8.25
N VAL A 30 21.16 2.27 8.46
CA VAL A 30 20.32 3.47 8.29
C VAL A 30 19.70 3.52 6.89
N GLU A 31 20.44 3.10 5.87
CA GLU A 31 19.99 3.06 4.49
C GLU A 31 18.80 2.09 4.31
N GLN A 32 18.89 0.90 4.90
CA GLN A 32 17.81 -0.10 4.87
C GLN A 32 16.54 0.43 5.57
N GLN A 33 16.70 1.07 6.74
CA GLN A 33 15.57 1.66 7.47
C GLN A 33 14.90 2.77 6.66
N GLN A 34 15.69 3.65 6.02
CA GLN A 34 15.17 4.73 5.17
C GLN A 34 14.44 4.19 3.94
N ARG A 35 14.98 3.14 3.31
CA ARG A 35 14.34 2.48 2.16
C ARG A 35 13.03 1.83 2.55
N TYR A 36 13.02 1.10 3.66
CA TYR A 36 11.81 0.49 4.20
C TYR A 36 10.75 1.54 4.53
N ALA A 37 11.13 2.62 5.22
CA ALA A 37 10.22 3.72 5.54
C ALA A 37 9.61 4.36 4.28
N ALA A 38 10.42 4.56 3.24
CA ALA A 38 9.96 5.10 1.96
C ALA A 38 8.94 4.17 1.30
N LYS A 39 9.22 2.87 1.20
CA LYS A 39 8.30 1.88 0.63
C LYS A 39 7.00 1.80 1.42
N PHE A 40 7.10 1.81 2.75
CA PHE A 40 5.95 1.80 3.63
C PHE A 40 5.05 3.02 3.40
N LEU A 41 5.61 4.23 3.40
CA LEU A 41 4.83 5.46 3.17
C LEU A 41 4.20 5.48 1.78
N TYR A 42 4.95 5.05 0.77
CA TYR A 42 4.47 5.00 -0.60
C TYR A 42 3.23 4.11 -0.73
N ALA A 43 3.32 2.86 -0.27
CA ALA A 43 2.24 1.87 -0.40
C ALA A 43 1.08 2.09 0.57
N HIS A 44 1.32 2.55 1.80
CA HIS A 44 0.29 2.58 2.87
C HIS A 44 -0.20 3.97 3.24
N ARG A 45 0.40 5.04 2.70
CA ARG A 45 -0.02 6.42 3.00
C ARG A 45 -0.31 7.21 1.75
N ILE A 46 0.63 7.23 0.80
CA ILE A 46 0.54 8.10 -0.37
C ILE A 46 -0.45 7.55 -1.39
N LEU A 47 -0.22 6.35 -1.90
CA LEU A 47 -1.12 5.76 -2.90
C LEU A 47 -2.57 5.60 -2.40
N PRO A 48 -2.83 5.12 -1.16
CA PRO A 48 -4.18 5.11 -0.60
C PRO A 48 -4.84 6.49 -0.52
N ALA A 49 -4.09 7.53 -0.12
CA ALA A 49 -4.62 8.88 -0.05
C ALA A 49 -4.96 9.44 -1.44
N ILE A 50 -4.13 9.18 -2.44
CA ILE A 50 -4.43 9.55 -3.84
C ILE A 50 -5.65 8.76 -4.33
N ALA A 51 -5.73 7.46 -4.06
CA ALA A 51 -6.86 6.61 -4.45
C ALA A 51 -8.20 7.11 -3.89
N LYS A 52 -8.21 7.66 -2.66
CA LYS A 52 -9.42 8.25 -2.06
C LYS A 52 -9.74 9.64 -2.57
N ASN A 53 -8.76 10.53 -2.65
CA ASN A 53 -8.99 11.96 -2.86
C ASN A 53 -8.92 12.38 -4.33
N GLU A 54 -8.15 11.66 -5.15
CA GLU A 54 -7.91 11.95 -6.58
C GLU A 54 -8.02 10.67 -7.45
N PRO A 55 -9.08 9.85 -7.30
CA PRO A 55 -9.18 8.55 -7.97
C PRO A 55 -9.14 8.64 -9.50
N GLU A 56 -9.73 9.68 -10.10
CA GLU A 56 -9.72 9.89 -11.55
C GLU A 56 -8.32 10.15 -12.10
N ASP A 57 -7.48 10.86 -11.33
CA ASP A 57 -6.10 11.16 -11.75
C ASP A 57 -5.23 9.92 -11.65
N LEU A 58 -5.37 9.15 -10.56
CA LEU A 58 -4.71 7.86 -10.39
C LEU A 58 -5.09 6.87 -11.51
N ALA A 59 -6.39 6.70 -11.77
CA ALA A 59 -6.88 5.83 -12.84
C ALA A 59 -6.35 6.24 -14.22
N ARG A 60 -6.32 7.56 -14.50
CA ARG A 60 -5.78 8.09 -15.76
C ARG A 60 -4.28 7.83 -15.87
N GLY A 61 -3.53 8.05 -14.79
CA GLY A 61 -2.10 7.81 -14.71
C GLY A 61 -1.74 6.34 -14.98
N LEU A 62 -2.41 5.43 -14.27
CA LEU A 62 -2.20 3.99 -14.39
C LEU A 62 -2.61 3.44 -15.76
N ARG A 63 -3.68 3.96 -16.37
CA ARG A 63 -4.11 3.53 -17.70
C ARG A 63 -3.18 4.00 -18.83
N SER A 64 -2.62 5.21 -18.71
CA SER A 64 -1.87 5.81 -19.82
C SER A 64 -0.37 5.58 -19.72
N TRP A 65 0.20 5.66 -18.52
CA TRP A 65 1.66 5.65 -18.31
C TRP A 65 2.00 5.07 -16.92
N PRO A 66 1.66 3.80 -16.62
CA PRO A 66 1.67 3.29 -15.25
C PRO A 66 3.02 3.44 -14.55
N GLU A 67 4.12 2.99 -15.17
CA GLU A 67 5.45 3.05 -14.56
C GLU A 67 5.92 4.50 -14.38
N ILE A 68 5.68 5.37 -15.37
CA ILE A 68 6.09 6.77 -15.33
C ILE A 68 5.32 7.52 -14.23
N TYR A 69 4.01 7.27 -14.15
CA TYR A 69 3.15 7.89 -13.14
C TYR A 69 3.57 7.46 -11.73
N LEU A 70 3.72 6.16 -11.49
CA LEU A 70 4.11 5.62 -10.18
C LEU A 70 5.49 6.12 -9.75
N ARG A 71 6.48 6.12 -10.66
CA ARG A 71 7.81 6.68 -10.38
C ARG A 71 7.74 8.16 -10.06
N ARG A 72 6.87 8.93 -10.71
CA ARG A 72 6.68 10.35 -10.39
C ARG A 72 6.13 10.54 -8.98
N VAL A 73 5.11 9.78 -8.58
CA VAL A 73 4.55 9.84 -7.21
C VAL A 73 5.65 9.54 -6.18
N TRP A 74 6.54 8.60 -6.47
CA TRP A 74 7.67 8.29 -5.60
C TRP A 74 8.70 9.43 -5.54
N ILE A 75 9.04 10.03 -6.67
CA ILE A 75 9.96 11.18 -6.72
C ILE A 75 9.39 12.33 -5.89
N ASP A 76 8.09 12.62 -6.02
CA ASP A 76 7.43 13.65 -5.23
C ASP A 76 7.51 13.34 -3.71
N LEU A 77 7.45 12.07 -3.30
CA LEU A 77 7.67 11.65 -1.91
C LEU A 77 9.12 11.91 -1.44
N GLN A 78 10.12 11.64 -2.30
CA GLN A 78 11.54 11.87 -2.00
C GLN A 78 11.89 13.35 -1.91
N ASP A 79 11.33 14.18 -2.78
CA ASP A 79 11.56 15.63 -2.76
C ASP A 79 11.12 16.24 -1.41
N ILE A 80 10.10 15.64 -0.78
CA ILE A 80 9.57 16.07 0.52
C ILE A 80 10.31 15.40 1.69
N ASN A 81 10.89 14.22 1.46
CA ASN A 81 11.66 13.46 2.43
C ASN A 81 13.04 13.10 1.85
N PRO A 82 13.98 14.05 1.75
CA PRO A 82 15.25 13.87 1.04
C PRO A 82 16.18 12.83 1.69
N GLY A 83 15.87 12.37 2.91
CA GLY A 83 16.55 11.25 3.56
C GLY A 83 16.12 9.87 3.04
N PHE A 84 15.11 9.78 2.18
CA PHE A 84 14.66 8.50 1.63
C PHE A 84 15.51 8.07 0.46
N VAL A 85 16.10 6.89 0.61
CA VAL A 85 16.92 6.24 -0.40
C VAL A 85 16.03 5.77 -1.54
N ASN A 86 16.56 5.82 -2.76
CA ASN A 86 15.87 5.36 -3.96
C ASN A 86 15.61 3.84 -3.87
N ALA A 87 14.36 3.45 -3.60
CA ALA A 87 13.97 2.06 -3.54
C ALA A 87 13.66 1.57 -4.95
N GLN A 88 14.63 0.92 -5.59
CA GLN A 88 14.47 0.06 -6.79
C GLN A 88 13.29 0.42 -7.72
N LEU A 89 13.16 1.71 -8.07
CA LEU A 89 11.99 2.28 -8.74
C LEU A 89 11.69 1.66 -10.10
N GLU A 90 12.72 1.07 -10.69
CA GLU A 90 12.64 0.39 -11.97
C GLU A 90 11.73 -0.84 -11.94
N GLN A 91 11.49 -1.40 -10.75
CA GLN A 91 10.70 -2.61 -10.54
C GLN A 91 9.22 -2.34 -10.25
N ILE A 92 8.81 -1.07 -10.14
CA ILE A 92 7.40 -0.73 -9.96
C ILE A 92 6.70 -0.78 -11.32
N THR A 93 5.72 -1.66 -11.45
CA THR A 93 4.88 -1.79 -12.66
C THR A 93 3.41 -1.84 -12.27
N ALA A 94 2.51 -1.66 -13.25
CA ALA A 94 1.10 -1.90 -13.02
C ALA A 94 0.40 -2.50 -14.24
N GLU A 95 -0.59 -3.33 -13.95
CA GLU A 95 -1.42 -4.04 -14.92
C GLU A 95 -2.89 -3.86 -14.55
N SER A 96 -3.80 -3.87 -15.54
CA SER A 96 -5.23 -3.68 -15.30
C SER A 96 -6.01 -4.96 -15.58
N PHE A 97 -6.95 -5.26 -14.70
CA PHE A 97 -7.87 -6.38 -14.77
C PHE A 97 -9.31 -5.87 -14.71
N GLU A 98 -10.23 -6.59 -15.34
CA GLU A 98 -11.66 -6.32 -15.23
C GLU A 98 -12.20 -6.99 -13.96
N GLY A 99 -12.89 -6.21 -13.12
CA GLY A 99 -13.56 -6.69 -11.92
C GLY A 99 -14.99 -7.17 -12.19
N PRO A 100 -15.67 -7.75 -11.18
CA PRO A 100 -16.96 -8.42 -11.35
C PRO A 100 -18.09 -7.49 -11.85
N ASP A 101 -18.09 -6.22 -11.43
CA ASP A 101 -19.14 -5.25 -11.77
C ASP A 101 -18.71 -4.24 -12.85
N GLY A 102 -17.74 -4.62 -13.69
CA GLY A 102 -17.17 -3.73 -14.71
C GLY A 102 -16.25 -2.64 -14.14
N THR A 103 -15.86 -2.78 -12.87
CA THR A 103 -14.77 -1.98 -12.28
C THR A 103 -13.44 -2.38 -12.93
N THR A 104 -12.45 -1.51 -12.84
CA THR A 104 -11.07 -1.84 -13.22
C THR A 104 -10.24 -1.99 -11.96
N ILE A 105 -9.54 -3.13 -11.84
CA ILE A 105 -8.58 -3.40 -10.79
C ILE A 105 -7.19 -3.18 -11.37
N TYR A 106 -6.48 -2.15 -10.90
CA TYR A 106 -5.10 -1.90 -11.25
C TYR A 106 -4.19 -2.59 -10.24
N LEU A 107 -3.60 -3.72 -10.61
CA LEU A 107 -2.55 -4.39 -9.85
C LEU A 107 -1.25 -3.60 -9.98
N ILE A 108 -0.68 -3.19 -8.87
CA ILE A 108 0.61 -2.52 -8.78
C ILE A 108 1.60 -3.52 -8.16
N ASN A 109 2.63 -3.87 -8.93
CA ASN A 109 3.75 -4.66 -8.44
C ASN A 109 4.74 -3.72 -7.76
N LEU A 110 4.95 -3.92 -6.46
CA LEU A 110 5.92 -3.15 -5.69
C LEU A 110 7.29 -3.87 -5.72
N PRO A 111 8.40 -3.20 -5.39
CA PRO A 111 9.69 -3.86 -5.32
C PRO A 111 9.63 -4.99 -4.28
N PRO A 112 10.40 -6.08 -4.47
CA PRO A 112 10.41 -7.20 -3.55
C PRO A 112 10.61 -6.76 -2.10
N PRO A 113 9.89 -7.40 -1.16
CA PRO A 113 9.99 -7.06 0.23
C PRO A 113 11.37 -7.49 0.76
N GLU A 114 12.04 -6.57 1.44
CA GLU A 114 13.31 -6.83 2.11
C GLU A 114 13.07 -7.24 3.58
N PHE A 115 11.92 -6.84 4.13
CA PHE A 115 11.53 -7.03 5.52
C PHE A 115 10.06 -7.43 5.65
N SER A 116 9.67 -7.93 6.83
CA SER A 116 8.25 -8.13 7.19
C SER A 116 7.88 -7.18 8.35
N PRO A 117 6.74 -6.46 8.34
CA PRO A 117 5.75 -6.39 7.25
C PRO A 117 6.19 -5.45 6.12
N GLU A 118 6.04 -5.84 4.85
CA GLU A 118 6.30 -4.97 3.68
C GLU A 118 5.41 -5.34 2.49
N ALA A 119 4.73 -4.36 1.90
CA ALA A 119 3.86 -4.56 0.75
C ALA A 119 4.66 -4.95 -0.49
N TYR A 120 4.20 -6.00 -1.18
CA TYR A 120 4.79 -6.47 -2.44
C TYR A 120 3.79 -6.43 -3.60
N TYR A 121 2.48 -6.41 -3.30
CA TYR A 121 1.45 -5.99 -4.23
C TYR A 121 0.54 -4.93 -3.61
N ALA A 122 -0.03 -4.09 -4.47
CA ALA A 122 -1.17 -3.26 -4.14
C ALA A 122 -2.20 -3.28 -5.27
N ALA A 123 -3.46 -3.04 -4.97
CA ALA A 123 -4.53 -2.95 -5.96
C ALA A 123 -5.31 -1.67 -5.77
N PHE A 124 -5.58 -0.97 -6.86
CA PHE A 124 -6.48 0.18 -6.90
C PHE A 124 -7.72 -0.17 -7.72
N VAL A 125 -8.91 0.04 -7.15
CA VAL A 125 -10.20 -0.28 -7.78
C VAL A 125 -10.87 1.01 -8.24
N TYR A 126 -11.23 1.08 -9.52
CA TYR A 126 -11.86 2.27 -10.10
C TYR A 126 -12.93 1.97 -11.18
N PRO A 127 -14.13 2.59 -11.10
CA PRO A 127 -14.65 3.23 -9.90
C PRO A 127 -14.76 2.20 -8.76
N ALA A 128 -14.51 2.61 -7.52
CA ALA A 128 -14.76 1.74 -6.37
C ALA A 128 -16.29 1.59 -6.18
N PRO A 129 -16.82 0.38 -5.94
CA PRO A 129 -18.22 0.20 -5.58
C PRO A 129 -18.58 0.98 -4.31
N GLU A 130 -19.85 1.38 -4.18
CA GLU A 130 -20.30 2.12 -2.99
C GLU A 130 -20.08 1.29 -1.71
N GLY A 131 -19.42 1.90 -0.73
CA GLY A 131 -19.09 1.24 0.54
C GLY A 131 -17.77 0.47 0.53
N HIS A 132 -17.11 0.28 -0.61
CA HIS A 132 -15.84 -0.45 -0.69
C HIS A 132 -14.62 0.49 -0.64
N PRO A 133 -13.55 0.11 0.07
CA PRO A 133 -12.28 0.81 0.00
C PRO A 133 -11.72 0.82 -1.44
N PRO A 134 -11.17 1.94 -1.93
CA PRO A 134 -10.64 2.01 -3.28
C PRO A 134 -9.27 1.35 -3.44
N TYR A 135 -8.59 1.00 -2.34
CA TYR A 135 -7.20 0.59 -2.36
C TYR A 135 -6.92 -0.59 -1.42
N TYR A 136 -6.09 -1.53 -1.87
CA TYR A 136 -5.78 -2.76 -1.16
C TYR A 136 -4.28 -3.04 -1.20
N THR A 137 -3.75 -3.70 -0.16
CA THR A 137 -2.34 -4.11 -0.09
C THR A 137 -2.22 -5.58 0.25
N LEU A 138 -1.17 -6.21 -0.29
CA LEU A 138 -0.71 -7.52 0.15
C LEU A 138 0.73 -7.41 0.65
N GLU A 139 0.90 -7.71 1.93
CA GLU A 139 2.15 -7.48 2.67
C GLU A 139 2.80 -8.80 3.06
N LYS A 140 4.10 -8.92 2.83
CA LYS A 140 4.87 -10.04 3.35
C LYS A 140 4.88 -9.90 4.87
N SER A 141 4.31 -10.87 5.57
CA SER A 141 4.30 -10.98 7.02
C SER A 141 5.06 -12.23 7.46
N ALA A 142 5.28 -12.36 8.76
CA ALA A 142 5.88 -13.55 9.34
C ALA A 142 5.21 -13.89 10.67
N ARG A 143 4.90 -15.17 10.88
CA ARG A 143 4.47 -15.69 12.18
C ARG A 143 5.58 -16.55 12.76
N ILE A 144 5.95 -16.26 14.00
CA ILE A 144 6.84 -17.11 14.79
C ILE A 144 5.99 -18.23 15.38
N GLU A 145 6.20 -19.47 14.95
CA GLU A 145 5.53 -20.64 15.54
C GLU A 145 6.35 -21.25 16.68
N THR A 146 7.66 -21.29 16.51
CA THR A 146 8.63 -21.75 17.51
C THR A 146 9.87 -20.87 17.45
N SER A 147 10.83 -21.06 18.36
CA SER A 147 12.12 -20.35 18.31
C SER A 147 12.93 -20.60 17.03
N GLU A 148 12.57 -21.61 16.23
CA GLU A 148 13.30 -22.03 15.02
C GLU A 148 12.47 -21.97 13.73
N LEU A 149 11.13 -21.89 13.83
CA LEU A 149 10.23 -21.88 12.67
C LEU A 149 9.54 -20.52 12.52
N GLN A 150 9.85 -19.86 11.40
CA GLN A 150 9.12 -18.71 10.89
C GLN A 150 8.34 -19.14 9.65
N LEU A 151 7.02 -18.99 9.70
CA LEU A 151 6.18 -19.14 8.51
C LEU A 151 6.06 -17.77 7.83
N GLU A 152 6.42 -17.71 6.55
CA GLU A 152 6.15 -16.55 5.71
C GLU A 152 4.67 -16.56 5.33
N LEU A 153 3.99 -15.46 5.62
CA LEU A 153 2.57 -15.28 5.38
C LEU A 153 2.36 -14.00 4.56
N ALA A 154 1.18 -13.83 4.01
CA ALA A 154 0.73 -12.59 3.40
C ALA A 154 -0.38 -11.98 4.25
N ALA A 155 -0.26 -10.71 4.64
CA ALA A 155 -1.34 -9.95 5.27
C ALA A 155 -2.08 -9.15 4.20
N PHE A 156 -3.40 -9.33 4.12
CA PHE A 156 -4.28 -8.63 3.19
C PHE A 156 -4.96 -7.48 3.93
N GLY A 157 -4.81 -6.27 3.39
CA GLY A 157 -5.39 -5.05 3.95
C GLY A 157 -6.15 -4.24 2.92
N ALA A 158 -7.12 -3.48 3.37
CA ALA A 158 -7.83 -2.48 2.58
C ALA A 158 -7.68 -1.09 3.20
N TRP A 159 -7.74 -0.06 2.35
CA TRP A 159 -7.46 1.31 2.71
C TRP A 159 -8.52 2.25 2.15
N ASP A 160 -9.15 3.00 3.04
CA ASP A 160 -10.01 4.13 2.69
C ASP A 160 -9.31 5.44 3.06
N GLY A 161 -8.34 5.82 2.21
CA GLY A 161 -7.43 6.93 2.46
C GLY A 161 -6.38 6.54 3.49
N LEU A 162 -6.44 7.11 4.70
CA LEU A 162 -5.49 6.77 5.77
C LEU A 162 -6.04 5.74 6.77
N THR A 163 -7.30 5.37 6.63
CA THR A 163 -7.94 4.33 7.44
C THR A 163 -7.58 2.96 6.86
N HIS A 164 -7.10 2.06 7.72
CA HIS A 164 -6.69 0.70 7.37
C HIS A 164 -7.66 -0.33 7.95
N TYR A 165 -7.99 -1.35 7.18
CA TYR A 165 -8.80 -2.48 7.57
C TYR A 165 -8.03 -3.76 7.28
N GLY A 166 -7.74 -4.57 8.31
CA GLY A 166 -7.17 -5.90 8.12
C GLY A 166 -8.25 -6.86 7.63
N LEU A 167 -8.00 -7.54 6.51
CA LEU A 167 -8.98 -8.43 5.87
C LEU A 167 -8.62 -9.90 5.96
N GLY A 168 -7.36 -10.23 6.25
CA GLY A 168 -6.98 -11.60 6.50
C GLY A 168 -5.48 -11.86 6.45
N VAL A 169 -5.12 -13.10 6.73
CA VAL A 169 -3.76 -13.60 6.62
C VAL A 169 -3.80 -14.90 5.81
N PHE A 170 -2.92 -15.00 4.84
CA PHE A 170 -2.88 -16.07 3.84
C PHE A 170 -1.46 -16.61 3.72
N ASP A 171 -1.30 -17.72 2.98
CA ASP A 171 0.01 -18.06 2.42
C ASP A 171 0.44 -16.99 1.41
N VAL A 172 1.74 -16.96 1.08
CA VAL A 172 2.26 -16.00 0.09
C VAL A 172 1.56 -16.19 -1.27
N LEU A 173 0.82 -15.17 -1.70
CA LEU A 173 0.05 -15.21 -2.95
C LEU A 173 0.82 -14.60 -4.14
N SER A 174 0.49 -15.05 -5.35
CA SER A 174 0.92 -14.42 -6.59
C SER A 174 0.08 -13.17 -6.91
N GLY A 175 0.52 -12.35 -7.88
CA GLY A 175 -0.24 -11.18 -8.34
C GLY A 175 -1.65 -11.54 -8.82
N PRO A 176 -1.82 -12.54 -9.72
CA PRO A 176 -3.14 -13.02 -10.13
C PRO A 176 -4.01 -13.51 -8.96
N ASP A 177 -3.45 -14.24 -8.00
CA ASP A 177 -4.19 -14.71 -6.83
C ASP A 177 -4.64 -13.53 -5.95
N PHE A 178 -3.82 -12.49 -5.84
CA PHE A 178 -4.18 -11.27 -5.13
C PHE A 178 -5.29 -10.49 -5.85
N VAL A 179 -5.27 -10.41 -7.20
CA VAL A 179 -6.36 -9.81 -7.98
C VAL A 179 -7.67 -10.58 -7.79
N GLN A 180 -7.59 -11.92 -7.73
CA GLN A 180 -8.75 -12.76 -7.44
C GLN A 180 -9.31 -12.46 -6.04
N LEU A 181 -8.44 -12.38 -5.02
CA LEU A 181 -8.83 -12.06 -3.65
C LEU A 181 -9.49 -10.67 -3.55
N VAL A 182 -8.96 -9.67 -4.26
CA VAL A 182 -9.58 -8.34 -4.34
C VAL A 182 -10.94 -8.44 -5.02
N SER A 183 -11.05 -9.16 -6.14
CA SER A 183 -12.32 -9.35 -6.86
C SER A 183 -13.40 -9.96 -5.98
N GLU A 184 -13.07 -11.01 -5.22
CA GLU A 184 -13.97 -11.65 -4.26
C GLU A 184 -14.42 -10.67 -3.17
N SER A 185 -13.52 -9.80 -2.68
CA SER A 185 -13.86 -8.77 -1.69
C SER A 185 -14.78 -7.66 -2.22
N LEU A 186 -15.02 -7.60 -3.53
CA LEU A 186 -15.95 -6.65 -4.15
C LEU A 186 -17.36 -7.24 -4.30
N GLU A 187 -17.54 -8.56 -4.20
CA GLU A 187 -18.84 -9.22 -4.41
C GLU A 187 -19.78 -9.08 -3.20
N GLU A 188 -19.23 -8.95 -2.00
CA GLU A 188 -20.00 -8.78 -0.75
C GLU A 188 -19.79 -7.36 -0.19
N PRO A 189 -20.84 -6.71 0.36
CA PRO A 189 -20.70 -5.40 0.98
C PRO A 189 -19.55 -5.38 1.98
N PHE A 190 -18.69 -4.37 1.88
CA PHE A 190 -17.56 -4.24 2.79
C PHE A 190 -18.02 -4.05 4.24
N GLU A 191 -17.96 -5.11 5.04
CA GLU A 191 -18.17 -5.04 6.48
C GLU A 191 -16.82 -4.79 7.16
N ALA A 192 -16.57 -3.52 7.51
CA ALA A 192 -15.43 -3.21 8.37
C ALA A 192 -15.60 -3.99 9.68
N GLN A 193 -14.73 -4.98 9.93
CA GLN A 193 -14.56 -5.52 11.26
C GLN A 193 -13.91 -4.43 12.10
N VAL A 194 -14.74 -3.56 12.68
CA VAL A 194 -14.30 -2.66 13.75
C VAL A 194 -13.99 -3.59 14.91
N GLU A 195 -12.72 -3.93 15.10
CA GLU A 195 -12.28 -4.47 16.37
C GLU A 195 -12.63 -3.41 17.42
N ASP A 196 -13.70 -3.66 18.18
CA ASP A 196 -14.04 -2.91 19.39
C ASP A 196 -12.77 -2.88 20.24
N THR A 197 -12.09 -1.75 20.23
CA THR A 197 -10.97 -1.50 21.12
C THR A 197 -11.62 -1.40 22.49
N GLN A 198 -11.68 -2.52 23.21
CA GLN A 198 -12.21 -2.56 24.57
C GLN A 198 -11.53 -1.44 25.35
N GLU A 199 -12.32 -0.47 25.79
CA GLU A 199 -11.91 0.53 26.77
C GLU A 199 -11.29 -0.22 27.94
N VAL A 200 -9.97 -0.12 28.07
CA VAL A 200 -9.27 -0.57 29.26
C VAL A 200 -9.74 0.37 30.36
N GLY A 201 -10.70 -0.12 31.16
CA GLY A 201 -11.31 0.62 32.25
C GLY A 201 -10.27 1.26 33.17
N GLU A 202 -10.59 2.49 33.59
CA GLU A 202 -9.87 3.34 34.54
C GLU A 202 -9.57 2.66 35.88
#